data_AF-A0A960MD96-F1
#
_entry.id   AF-A0A960MD96-F1
#
_cell.length_a   1.000
_cell.length_b   1.000
_cell.length_c   1.000
_cell.angle_alpha   90.00
_cell.angle_beta   90.00
_cell.angle_gamma   90.00
#
_symmetry.space_group_name_H-M   'P 1'
#
loop_
_entity.id
_entity.type
_entity.pdbx_description
1 polymer ?
#
loop_
_entity_poly.entity_id
_entity_poly.type
_entity_poly.pdbx_seq_one_letter_code
_entity_poly.pdbx_strand_id
1 'polypeptide(L)'
;PPQEGRDRLQKGITESEPTVLMVCYGTGEAMSTEQGWTNDPTGSDQSRAGDNASLALFAEQYGRLLDLMKGAAGDRLREVVLISPPPLENLGAPLPDQTENNRRLAKVRDAVKKLAQERSYRFVDLFAAMGGDGFDGKVAETPLTDNGIHYGDAGYRILAKHLVEGLGLKMPDGLLTTDAAVEELREAIVRKNRLFFHRWRPANETYLFLFRKHEQGQNAKEIPMFDPLIASDEERIDLLKAAIFENLKKR
;
A
#
# COMPACT_ATOMS: atom_id res chain seq x y z
N PRO A 1 -19.87 -4.64 -9.17
CA PRO A 1 -19.05 -3.92 -8.14
C PRO A 1 -17.56 -4.32 -8.14
N PRO A 2 -17.16 -5.61 -8.11
CA PRO A 2 -15.73 -5.98 -8.20
C PRO A 2 -15.07 -5.65 -9.55
N GLN A 3 -15.80 -5.81 -10.66
CA GLN A 3 -15.28 -5.55 -12.00
C GLN A 3 -14.90 -4.08 -12.20
N GLU A 4 -15.78 -3.15 -11.81
CA GLU A 4 -15.51 -1.70 -11.93
C GLU A 4 -14.26 -1.28 -11.13
N GLY A 5 -14.02 -1.91 -9.97
CA GLY A 5 -12.79 -1.70 -9.21
C GLY A 5 -11.54 -2.19 -9.96
N ARG A 6 -11.62 -3.36 -10.62
CA ARG A 6 -10.53 -3.89 -11.46
C ARG A 6 -10.29 -2.99 -12.68
N ASP A 7 -11.34 -2.53 -13.35
CA ASP A 7 -11.23 -1.64 -14.51
C ASP A 7 -10.56 -0.31 -14.12
N ARG A 8 -10.96 0.27 -12.98
CA ARG A 8 -10.34 1.49 -12.42
C ARG A 8 -8.87 1.27 -12.06
N LEU A 9 -8.52 0.11 -11.49
CA LEU A 9 -7.12 -0.25 -11.20
C LEU A 9 -6.29 -0.34 -12.50
N GLN A 10 -6.78 -1.06 -13.51
CA GLN A 10 -6.08 -1.18 -14.80
C GLN A 10 -5.87 0.19 -15.43
N LYS A 11 -6.91 1.02 -15.47
CA LYS A 11 -6.82 2.38 -15.98
C LYS A 11 -5.74 3.19 -15.27
N GLY A 12 -5.71 3.18 -13.93
CA GLY A 12 -4.70 3.90 -13.16
C GLY A 12 -3.27 3.38 -13.40
N ILE A 13 -3.10 2.08 -13.56
CA ILE A 13 -1.80 1.49 -13.91
C ILE A 13 -1.38 1.90 -15.33
N THR A 14 -2.28 1.84 -16.30
CA THR A 14 -1.99 2.25 -17.69
C THR A 14 -1.63 3.74 -17.76
N GLU A 15 -2.38 4.60 -17.07
CA GLU A 15 -2.13 6.04 -17.05
C GLU A 15 -0.84 6.43 -16.31
N SER A 16 -0.42 5.65 -15.30
CA SER A 16 0.85 5.90 -14.59
C SER A 16 2.07 5.34 -15.33
N GLU A 17 1.85 4.49 -16.35
CA GLU A 17 2.87 3.86 -17.20
C GLU A 17 4.14 3.41 -16.41
N PRO A 18 3.99 2.60 -15.35
CA PRO A 18 5.02 2.37 -14.36
C PRO A 18 6.17 1.53 -14.90
N THR A 19 7.39 1.82 -14.43
CA THR A 19 8.56 0.96 -14.70
C THR A 19 8.79 -0.10 -13.62
N VAL A 20 8.17 0.06 -12.46
CA VAL A 20 8.20 -0.91 -11.34
C VAL A 20 6.79 -0.96 -10.73
N LEU A 21 6.28 -2.17 -10.50
CA LEU A 21 5.05 -2.40 -9.73
C LEU A 21 5.40 -2.99 -8.37
N MET A 22 5.11 -2.24 -7.30
CA MET A 22 5.25 -2.71 -5.92
C MET A 22 3.86 -3.07 -5.39
N VAL A 23 3.67 -4.32 -4.95
CA VAL A 23 2.34 -4.84 -4.61
C VAL A 23 2.35 -5.48 -3.23
N CYS A 24 1.44 -5.04 -2.36
CA CYS A 24 1.32 -5.48 -0.97
C CYS A 24 -0.16 -5.76 -0.65
N TYR A 25 -0.53 -7.04 -0.62
CA TYR A 25 -1.84 -7.53 -0.20
C TYR A 25 -1.68 -8.73 0.73
N GLY A 26 -2.66 -8.94 1.61
CA GLY A 26 -2.69 -10.12 2.47
C GLY A 26 -3.28 -9.89 3.86
N THR A 27 -3.19 -8.67 4.41
CA THR A 27 -3.72 -8.38 5.76
C THR A 27 -5.21 -8.68 5.89
N GLY A 28 -6.02 -8.26 4.90
CA GLY A 28 -7.46 -8.51 4.92
C GLY A 28 -7.82 -9.99 4.80
N GLU A 29 -7.01 -10.79 4.11
CA GLU A 29 -7.17 -12.25 4.06
C GLU A 29 -6.93 -12.85 5.45
N ALA A 30 -5.79 -12.52 6.06
CA ALA A 30 -5.37 -13.09 7.34
C ALA A 30 -6.36 -12.78 8.48
N MET A 31 -7.04 -11.64 8.40
CA MET A 31 -7.96 -11.16 9.43
C MET A 31 -9.41 -11.57 9.22
N SER A 32 -9.77 -12.20 8.10
CA SER A 32 -11.19 -12.42 7.74
C SER A 32 -11.47 -13.80 7.16
N THR A 33 -10.75 -14.83 7.62
CA THR A 33 -10.89 -16.21 7.12
C THR A 33 -12.25 -16.86 7.44
N GLU A 34 -13.01 -16.30 8.38
CA GLU A 34 -14.36 -16.76 8.77
C GLU A 34 -15.47 -15.80 8.31
N GLN A 35 -15.18 -14.50 8.17
CA GLN A 35 -16.16 -13.52 7.65
C GLN A 35 -16.17 -13.49 6.11
N GLY A 36 -15.03 -13.81 5.49
CA GLY A 36 -14.77 -13.66 4.07
C GLY A 36 -14.29 -12.26 3.73
N TRP A 37 -13.21 -12.19 2.95
CA TRP A 37 -12.61 -10.93 2.48
C TRP A 37 -13.07 -10.52 1.08
N THR A 38 -13.92 -11.32 0.42
CA THR A 38 -14.48 -11.00 -0.89
C THR A 38 -15.97 -11.32 -1.01
N ASN A 39 -16.69 -10.44 -1.72
CA ASN A 39 -18.08 -10.62 -2.12
C ASN A 39 -18.20 -11.07 -3.59
N ASP A 40 -17.09 -11.47 -4.24
CA ASP A 40 -17.12 -12.06 -5.57
C ASP A 40 -17.88 -13.40 -5.50
N PRO A 41 -19.00 -13.58 -6.23
CA PRO A 41 -19.82 -14.78 -6.14
C PRO A 41 -19.05 -16.09 -6.35
N THR A 42 -17.97 -16.09 -7.14
CA THR A 42 -17.18 -17.30 -7.40
C THR A 42 -16.21 -17.66 -6.28
N GLY A 43 -15.94 -16.76 -5.34
CA GLY A 43 -14.96 -16.96 -4.27
C GLY A 43 -15.47 -16.65 -2.86
N SER A 44 -16.66 -16.06 -2.73
CA SER A 44 -17.15 -15.58 -1.43
C SER A 44 -17.25 -16.69 -0.39
N ASP A 45 -17.80 -17.85 -0.77
CA ASP A 45 -17.94 -18.99 0.14
C ASP A 45 -16.60 -19.59 0.53
N GLN A 46 -15.69 -19.76 -0.43
CA GLN A 46 -14.34 -20.28 -0.15
C GLN A 46 -13.52 -19.30 0.72
N SER A 47 -13.72 -17.99 0.57
CA SER A 47 -13.01 -16.97 1.36
C SER A 47 -13.37 -16.98 2.85
N ARG A 48 -14.53 -17.56 3.21
CA ARG A 48 -15.01 -17.68 4.59
C ARG A 48 -15.00 -19.12 5.10
N ALA A 49 -14.36 -20.04 4.38
CA ALA A 49 -14.33 -21.46 4.70
C ALA A 49 -13.11 -21.85 5.57
N GLY A 50 -12.64 -20.91 6.40
CA GLY A 50 -11.48 -21.07 7.27
C GLY A 50 -10.13 -20.89 6.57
N ASP A 51 -9.07 -20.92 7.37
CA ASP A 51 -7.72 -20.50 6.99
C ASP A 51 -7.19 -21.13 5.70
N ASN A 52 -7.27 -22.46 5.55
CA ASN A 52 -6.65 -23.15 4.42
C ASN A 52 -7.37 -22.85 3.09
N ALA A 53 -8.71 -22.82 3.11
CA ALA A 53 -9.52 -22.57 1.93
C ALA A 53 -9.40 -21.10 1.49
N SER A 54 -9.42 -20.17 2.46
CA SER A 54 -9.20 -18.74 2.24
C SER A 54 -7.82 -18.46 1.65
N LEU A 55 -6.76 -19.04 2.22
CA LEU A 55 -5.39 -18.84 1.76
C LEU A 55 -5.18 -19.37 0.33
N ALA A 56 -5.76 -20.53 0.02
CA ALA A 56 -5.71 -21.10 -1.33
C ALA A 56 -6.38 -20.17 -2.36
N LEU A 57 -7.58 -19.66 -2.02
CA LEU A 57 -8.28 -18.69 -2.88
C LEU A 57 -7.47 -17.41 -3.04
N PHE A 58 -6.87 -16.90 -1.97
CA PHE A 58 -6.05 -15.70 -2.02
C PHE A 58 -4.85 -15.86 -2.93
N ALA A 59 -4.08 -16.94 -2.80
CA ALA A 59 -2.92 -17.17 -3.65
C ALA A 59 -3.30 -17.22 -5.14
N GLU A 60 -4.40 -17.90 -5.48
CA GLU A 60 -4.93 -17.95 -6.84
C GLU A 60 -5.35 -16.57 -7.35
N GLN A 61 -6.20 -15.87 -6.59
CA GLN A 61 -6.76 -14.59 -6.99
C GLN A 61 -5.70 -13.48 -7.01
N TYR A 62 -4.70 -13.56 -6.14
CA TYR A 62 -3.57 -12.65 -6.15
C TYR A 62 -2.72 -12.87 -7.41
N GLY A 63 -2.48 -14.12 -7.81
CA GLY A 63 -1.83 -14.43 -9.09
C GLY A 63 -2.57 -13.80 -10.28
N ARG A 64 -3.90 -13.96 -10.35
CA ARG A 64 -4.73 -13.36 -11.42
C ARG A 64 -4.70 -11.82 -11.39
N LEU A 65 -4.69 -11.23 -10.19
CA LEU A 65 -4.57 -9.78 -10.02
C LEU A 65 -3.23 -9.29 -10.56
N LEU A 66 -2.12 -9.99 -10.26
CA LEU A 66 -0.80 -9.65 -10.78
C LEU A 66 -0.73 -9.74 -12.31
N ASP A 67 -1.37 -10.74 -12.92
CA ASP A 67 -1.45 -10.87 -14.38
C ASP A 67 -2.18 -9.67 -15.00
N LEU A 68 -3.30 -9.26 -14.39
CA LEU A 68 -4.07 -8.09 -14.79
C LEU A 68 -3.28 -6.78 -14.64
N MET A 69 -2.59 -6.60 -13.50
CA MET A 69 -1.76 -5.41 -13.26
C MET A 69 -0.58 -5.34 -14.23
N LYS A 70 0.09 -6.47 -14.49
CA LYS A 70 1.20 -6.56 -15.45
C LYS A 70 0.74 -6.25 -16.87
N GLY A 71 -0.40 -6.78 -17.29
CA GLY A 71 -0.99 -6.47 -18.60
C GLY A 71 -1.31 -4.98 -18.75
N ALA A 72 -1.82 -4.33 -17.70
CA ALA A 72 -2.13 -2.90 -17.71
C ALA A 72 -0.89 -1.99 -17.73
N ALA A 73 0.23 -2.42 -17.12
CA ALA A 73 1.47 -1.64 -17.08
C ALA A 73 2.21 -1.60 -18.42
N GLY A 74 1.97 -2.59 -19.28
CA GLY A 74 2.55 -2.67 -20.62
C GLY A 74 4.07 -2.88 -20.63
N ASP A 75 4.69 -2.63 -21.79
CA ASP A 75 6.06 -3.08 -22.08
C ASP A 75 7.15 -2.29 -21.35
N ARG A 76 6.82 -1.14 -20.73
CA ARG A 76 7.80 -0.35 -19.96
C ARG A 76 8.05 -0.91 -18.57
N LEU A 77 7.22 -1.85 -18.12
CA LEU A 77 7.37 -2.49 -16.83
C LEU A 77 8.64 -3.34 -16.81
N ARG A 78 9.58 -2.99 -15.94
CA ARG A 78 10.86 -3.71 -15.78
C ARG A 78 10.82 -4.72 -14.65
N GLU A 79 10.02 -4.46 -13.62
CA GLU A 79 10.03 -5.26 -12.41
C GLU A 79 8.69 -5.27 -11.69
N VAL A 80 8.34 -6.43 -11.14
CA VAL A 80 7.29 -6.58 -10.13
C VAL A 80 7.96 -6.97 -8.82
N VAL A 81 7.60 -6.27 -7.75
CA VAL A 81 8.06 -6.50 -6.39
C VAL A 81 6.85 -6.88 -5.54
N LEU A 82 6.82 -8.11 -5.02
CA LEU A 82 5.83 -8.53 -4.03
C LEU A 82 6.35 -8.24 -2.63
N ILE A 83 5.51 -7.61 -1.82
CA ILE A 83 5.84 -7.19 -0.47
C ILE A 83 4.92 -7.95 0.48
N SER A 84 5.47 -8.62 1.49
CA SER A 84 4.63 -9.18 2.56
C SER A 84 4.03 -8.06 3.39
N PRO A 85 2.77 -8.17 3.86
CA PRO A 85 2.23 -7.16 4.76
C PRO A 85 3.01 -7.18 6.09
N PRO A 86 3.26 -6.00 6.70
CA PRO A 86 3.91 -5.92 8.01
C PRO A 86 3.03 -6.55 9.10
N PRO A 87 3.60 -6.96 10.25
CA PRO A 87 2.86 -7.58 11.34
C PRO A 87 1.89 -6.60 11.99
N LEU A 88 0.91 -7.15 12.70
CA LEU A 88 -0.07 -6.43 13.49
C LEU A 88 0.42 -6.27 14.94
N GLU A 89 -0.07 -5.25 15.64
CA GLU A 89 0.29 -5.01 17.05
C GLU A 89 -0.88 -5.23 18.00
N ASN A 90 -0.58 -5.77 19.18
CA ASN A 90 -1.51 -5.74 20.31
C ASN A 90 -1.40 -4.40 21.03
N LEU A 91 -2.49 -3.65 21.09
CA LEU A 91 -2.55 -2.36 21.78
C LEU A 91 -3.33 -2.42 23.11
N GLY A 92 -3.74 -3.62 23.53
CA GLY A 92 -4.55 -3.84 24.73
C GLY A 92 -6.04 -3.54 24.51
N ALA A 93 -6.86 -3.85 25.53
CA ALA A 93 -8.30 -3.65 25.46
C ALA A 93 -8.65 -2.14 25.31
N PRO A 94 -9.67 -1.80 24.50
CA PRO A 94 -10.67 -2.67 23.89
C PRO A 94 -10.31 -3.24 22.50
N LEU A 95 -9.08 -3.04 22.02
CA LEU A 95 -8.65 -3.56 20.72
C LEU A 95 -8.40 -5.08 20.78
N PRO A 96 -8.62 -5.81 19.68
CA PRO A 96 -8.50 -7.26 19.67
C PRO A 96 -7.05 -7.73 19.85
N ASP A 97 -6.90 -8.96 20.33
CA ASP A 97 -5.62 -9.68 20.28
C ASP A 97 -5.35 -10.15 18.84
N GLN A 98 -4.22 -9.75 18.29
CA GLN A 98 -3.73 -10.01 16.96
C GLN A 98 -2.88 -11.29 16.85
N THR A 99 -2.68 -12.05 17.94
CA THR A 99 -1.83 -13.25 17.93
C THR A 99 -2.22 -14.24 16.85
N GLU A 100 -3.51 -14.56 16.72
CA GLU A 100 -3.95 -15.49 15.70
C GLU A 100 -3.91 -14.87 14.29
N ASN A 101 -4.19 -13.57 14.17
CA ASN A 101 -4.07 -12.86 12.90
C ASN A 101 -2.62 -12.83 12.40
N ASN A 102 -1.64 -12.63 13.28
CA ASN A 102 -0.21 -12.69 12.93
C ASN A 102 0.23 -14.12 12.56
N ARG A 103 -0.31 -15.17 13.20
CA ARG A 103 -0.06 -16.56 12.75
C ARG A 103 -0.58 -16.81 11.35
N ARG A 104 -1.77 -16.33 11.02
CA ARG A 104 -2.33 -16.42 9.66
C ARG A 104 -1.51 -15.58 8.69
N LEU A 105 -1.15 -14.35 9.08
CA LEU A 105 -0.36 -13.44 8.25
C LEU A 105 1.03 -14.00 7.92
N ALA A 106 1.64 -14.77 8.81
CA ALA A 106 2.87 -15.51 8.50
C ALA A 106 2.67 -16.54 7.37
N LYS A 107 1.55 -17.28 7.38
CA LYS A 107 1.19 -18.21 6.28
C LYS A 107 0.95 -17.46 4.97
N VAL A 108 0.30 -16.30 5.04
CA VAL A 108 0.11 -15.40 3.87
C VAL A 108 1.44 -14.93 3.33
N ARG A 109 2.34 -14.45 4.20
CA ARG A 109 3.70 -14.05 3.85
C ARG A 109 4.41 -15.17 3.09
N ASP A 110 4.32 -16.41 3.57
CA ASP A 110 4.94 -17.57 2.91
C ASP A 110 4.31 -17.86 1.55
N ALA A 111 2.98 -17.76 1.42
CA ALA A 111 2.29 -17.91 0.15
C ALA A 111 2.68 -16.82 -0.86
N VAL A 112 2.80 -15.55 -0.43
CA VAL A 112 3.27 -14.44 -1.28
C VAL A 112 4.72 -14.64 -1.69
N LYS A 113 5.58 -15.08 -0.77
CA LYS A 113 6.98 -15.41 -1.07
C LYS A 113 7.08 -16.52 -2.11
N LYS A 114 6.30 -17.59 -1.97
CA LYS A 114 6.23 -18.68 -2.94
C LYS A 114 5.75 -18.20 -4.31
N LEU A 115 4.67 -17.40 -4.34
CA LEU A 115 4.14 -16.81 -5.58
C LEU A 115 5.19 -15.93 -6.28
N ALA A 116 5.95 -15.13 -5.52
CA ALA A 116 7.04 -14.33 -6.05
C ALA A 116 8.13 -15.21 -6.68
N GLN A 117 8.53 -16.28 -6.00
CA GLN A 117 9.53 -17.23 -6.51
C GLN A 117 9.07 -17.92 -7.80
N GLU A 118 7.84 -18.45 -7.83
CA GLU A 118 7.26 -19.11 -9.01
C GLU A 118 7.17 -18.20 -10.22
N ARG A 119 6.93 -16.90 -9.99
CA ARG A 119 6.81 -15.89 -11.05
C ARG A 119 8.10 -15.12 -11.32
N SER A 120 9.21 -15.48 -10.65
CA SER A 120 10.50 -14.78 -10.74
C SER A 120 10.40 -13.28 -10.44
N TYR A 121 9.55 -12.90 -9.49
CA TYR A 121 9.41 -11.55 -8.97
C TYR A 121 10.30 -11.34 -7.75
N ARG A 122 10.73 -10.09 -7.52
CA ARG A 122 11.43 -9.74 -6.27
C ARG A 122 10.44 -9.87 -5.11
N PHE A 123 10.92 -10.37 -3.98
CA PHE A 123 10.15 -10.43 -2.75
C PHE A 123 10.81 -9.61 -1.65
N VAL A 124 10.03 -8.76 -0.98
CA VAL A 124 10.43 -7.97 0.19
C VAL A 124 9.62 -8.41 1.40
N ASP A 125 10.30 -8.85 2.45
CA ASP A 125 9.65 -9.42 3.63
C ASP A 125 9.50 -8.42 4.78
N LEU A 126 8.52 -7.51 4.67
CA LEU A 126 8.25 -6.55 5.75
C LEU A 126 7.66 -7.22 7.00
N PHE A 127 6.94 -8.34 6.86
CA PHE A 127 6.46 -9.10 8.01
C PHE A 127 7.61 -9.47 8.95
N ALA A 128 8.62 -10.15 8.41
CA ALA A 128 9.79 -10.56 9.19
C ALA A 128 10.65 -9.36 9.62
N ALA A 129 10.89 -8.41 8.73
CA ALA A 129 11.74 -7.24 9.01
C ALA A 129 11.18 -6.36 10.14
N MET A 130 9.86 -6.30 10.29
CA MET A 130 9.17 -5.56 11.34
C MET A 130 8.91 -6.41 12.60
N GLY A 131 9.52 -7.59 12.72
CA GLY A 131 9.49 -8.42 13.94
C GLY A 131 8.35 -9.43 14.03
N GLY A 132 7.61 -9.68 12.94
CA GLY A 132 6.47 -10.59 12.93
C GLY A 132 6.79 -12.03 13.34
N ASP A 133 8.01 -12.50 13.04
CA ASP A 133 8.47 -13.85 13.41
C ASP A 133 8.74 -14.03 14.91
N GLY A 134 8.96 -12.92 15.62
CA GLY A 134 9.18 -12.88 17.06
C GLY A 134 7.95 -12.43 17.85
N PHE A 135 6.80 -12.26 17.20
CA PHE A 135 5.60 -11.76 17.87
C PHE A 135 5.15 -12.71 18.98
N ASP A 136 5.16 -12.24 20.23
CA ASP A 136 4.89 -13.03 21.43
C ASP A 136 3.49 -12.79 22.03
N GLY A 137 2.65 -12.00 21.35
CA GLY A 137 1.29 -11.67 21.79
C GLY A 137 1.20 -10.60 22.88
N LYS A 138 2.33 -10.04 23.34
CA LYS A 138 2.28 -8.96 24.34
C LYS A 138 1.76 -7.66 23.76
N VAL A 139 1.16 -6.85 24.64
CA VAL A 139 0.81 -5.46 24.31
C VAL A 139 2.09 -4.68 24.05
N ALA A 140 2.12 -3.93 22.95
CA ALA A 140 3.27 -3.12 22.56
C ALA A 140 3.53 -2.03 23.61
N GLU A 141 4.75 -2.00 24.16
CA GLU A 141 5.19 -0.94 25.09
C GLU A 141 5.40 0.39 24.37
N THR A 142 5.88 0.33 23.12
CA THR A 142 6.03 1.48 22.22
C THR A 142 5.35 1.15 20.90
N PRO A 143 4.03 1.43 20.78
CA PRO A 143 3.27 1.14 19.57
C PRO A 143 3.85 1.82 18.33
N LEU A 144 3.93 1.06 17.24
CA LEU A 144 4.24 1.56 15.90
C LEU A 144 2.98 1.83 15.06
N THR A 145 1.83 1.36 15.53
CA THR A 145 0.51 1.47 14.91
C THR A 145 -0.46 2.28 15.76
N ASP A 146 -1.40 2.95 15.09
CA ASP A 146 -2.44 3.74 15.77
C ASP A 146 -3.64 2.88 16.21
N ASN A 147 -3.83 1.73 15.57
CA ASN A 147 -4.99 0.87 15.80
C ASN A 147 -4.70 -0.64 15.74
N GLY A 148 -3.43 -1.03 15.90
CA GLY A 148 -2.99 -2.42 15.80
C GLY A 148 -2.79 -2.92 14.37
N ILE A 149 -3.13 -2.11 13.37
CA ILE A 149 -3.08 -2.49 11.94
C ILE A 149 -2.34 -1.43 11.12
N HIS A 150 -2.73 -0.17 11.24
CA HIS A 150 -2.17 0.92 10.45
C HIS A 150 -1.04 1.59 11.21
N TYR A 151 0.14 1.61 10.60
CA TYR A 151 1.33 2.23 11.16
C TYR A 151 1.14 3.74 11.30
N GLY A 152 1.64 4.30 12.40
CA GLY A 152 1.76 5.75 12.60
C GLY A 152 3.09 6.27 12.04
N ASP A 153 3.41 7.54 12.33
CA ASP A 153 4.60 8.21 11.80
C ASP A 153 5.91 7.48 12.14
N ALA A 154 6.10 7.09 13.41
CA ALA A 154 7.30 6.38 13.86
C ALA A 154 7.42 5.01 13.17
N GLY A 155 6.29 4.31 13.08
CA GLY A 155 6.16 3.03 12.42
C GLY A 155 6.52 3.06 10.94
N TYR A 156 5.98 4.02 10.18
CA TYR A 156 6.32 4.19 8.77
C TYR A 156 7.77 4.58 8.53
N ARG A 157 8.43 5.33 9.44
CA ARG A 157 9.86 5.63 9.32
C ARG A 157 10.72 4.36 9.41
N ILE A 158 10.38 3.46 10.32
CA ILE A 158 11.07 2.16 10.47
C ILE A 158 10.77 1.25 9.26
N LEU A 159 9.49 1.14 8.89
CA LEU A 159 9.05 0.34 7.74
C LEU A 159 9.72 0.80 6.44
N ALA A 160 9.82 2.12 6.19
CA ALA A 160 10.46 2.67 5.00
C ALA A 160 11.93 2.27 4.89
N LYS A 161 12.66 2.25 6.01
CA LYS A 161 14.05 1.77 6.04
C LYS A 161 14.12 0.30 5.60
N HIS A 162 13.29 -0.57 6.17
CA HIS A 162 13.27 -1.99 5.81
C HIS A 162 12.81 -2.23 4.37
N LEU A 163 11.93 -1.38 3.84
CA LEU A 163 11.55 -1.43 2.43
C LEU A 163 12.73 -1.10 1.52
N VAL A 164 13.49 -0.04 1.80
CA VAL A 164 14.70 0.32 1.02
C VAL A 164 15.72 -0.81 1.06
N GLU A 165 16.02 -1.33 2.25
CA GLU A 165 16.96 -2.46 2.43
C GLU A 165 16.48 -3.73 1.71
N GLY A 166 15.19 -4.05 1.79
CA GLY A 166 14.58 -5.19 1.10
C GLY A 166 14.59 -5.04 -0.43
N LEU A 167 14.58 -3.81 -0.93
CA LEU A 167 14.83 -3.51 -2.34
C LEU A 167 16.33 -3.61 -2.72
N GLY A 168 17.20 -4.08 -1.83
CA GLY A 168 18.64 -4.16 -2.08
C GLY A 168 19.32 -2.80 -2.21
N LEU A 169 18.63 -1.74 -1.78
CA LEU A 169 19.15 -0.38 -1.76
C LEU A 169 19.72 -0.07 -0.38
N LYS A 170 20.57 0.95 -0.30
CA LYS A 170 21.10 1.44 0.97
C LYS A 170 20.47 2.78 1.27
N MET A 171 20.12 2.98 2.53
CA MET A 171 19.80 4.31 3.03
C MET A 171 21.04 5.20 2.88
N PRO A 172 20.90 6.45 2.42
CA PRO A 172 22.02 7.38 2.37
C PRO A 172 22.61 7.62 3.75
N ASP A 173 23.94 7.60 3.85
CA ASP A 173 24.63 7.90 5.11
C ASP A 173 24.31 9.32 5.56
N GLY A 174 24.05 9.49 6.85
CA GLY A 174 23.74 10.80 7.45
C GLY A 174 22.36 11.37 7.12
N LEU A 175 21.48 10.63 6.43
CA LEU A 175 20.07 11.01 6.28
C LEU A 175 19.32 10.79 7.60
N LEU A 176 18.94 11.88 8.26
CA LEU A 176 18.11 11.83 9.46
C LEU A 176 16.67 12.13 9.08
N THR A 177 15.75 11.20 9.37
CA THR A 177 14.33 11.40 9.06
C THR A 177 13.70 12.56 9.83
N THR A 178 14.34 12.98 10.92
CA THR A 178 13.94 14.10 11.78
C THR A 178 14.52 15.45 11.33
N ASP A 179 15.38 15.49 10.30
CA ASP A 179 15.90 16.74 9.77
C ASP A 179 14.76 17.61 9.23
N ALA A 180 14.78 18.90 9.53
CA ALA A 180 13.72 19.84 9.12
C ALA A 180 13.50 19.85 7.60
N ALA A 181 14.56 19.71 6.80
CA ALA A 181 14.45 19.63 5.34
C ALA A 181 13.74 18.34 4.88
N VAL A 182 14.00 17.21 5.55
CA VAL A 182 13.33 15.93 5.26
C VAL A 182 11.86 15.98 5.67
N GLU A 183 11.57 16.64 6.80
CA GLU A 183 10.20 16.86 7.25
C GLU A 183 9.42 17.77 6.30
N GLU A 184 10.04 18.85 5.80
CA GLU A 184 9.43 19.72 4.78
C GLU A 184 9.13 18.94 3.48
N LEU A 185 10.05 18.09 3.04
CA LEU A 185 9.81 17.20 1.90
C LEU A 185 8.62 16.26 2.16
N ARG A 186 8.54 15.67 3.36
CA ARG A 186 7.44 14.78 3.76
C ARG A 186 6.10 15.52 3.72
N GLU A 187 6.03 16.73 4.27
CA GLU A 187 4.82 17.56 4.26
C GLU A 187 4.38 17.91 2.84
N ALA A 188 5.31 18.26 1.96
CA ALA A 188 5.03 18.51 0.55
C ALA A 188 4.45 17.26 -0.15
N ILE A 189 5.02 16.07 0.09
CA ILE A 189 4.49 14.80 -0.43
C ILE A 189 3.07 14.53 0.09
N VAL A 190 2.83 14.72 1.39
CA VAL A 190 1.51 14.53 2.00
C VAL A 190 0.47 15.50 1.41
N ARG A 191 0.84 16.78 1.24
CA ARG A 191 -0.01 17.78 0.59
C ARG A 191 -0.36 17.36 -0.84
N LYS A 192 0.64 16.98 -1.64
CA LYS A 192 0.44 16.52 -3.02
C LYS A 192 -0.49 15.32 -3.10
N ASN A 193 -0.27 14.33 -2.24
CA ASN A 193 -1.10 13.13 -2.19
C ASN A 193 -2.55 13.44 -1.79
N ARG A 194 -2.77 14.41 -0.89
CA ARG A 194 -4.11 14.90 -0.55
C ARG A 194 -4.80 15.59 -1.75
N LEU A 195 -4.08 16.44 -2.49
CA LEU A 195 -4.61 17.07 -3.70
C LEU A 195 -4.96 16.01 -4.76
N PHE A 196 -4.08 15.05 -4.99
CA PHE A 196 -4.35 13.93 -5.89
C PHE A 196 -5.56 13.11 -5.43
N PHE A 197 -5.71 12.83 -4.14
CA PHE A 197 -6.88 12.12 -3.62
C PHE A 197 -8.18 12.85 -3.93
N HIS A 198 -8.23 14.17 -3.75
CA HIS A 198 -9.40 14.98 -4.09
C HIS A 198 -9.66 15.05 -5.61
N ARG A 199 -8.60 15.02 -6.41
CA ARG A 199 -8.67 14.94 -7.87
C ARG A 199 -9.18 13.59 -8.38
N TRP A 200 -8.74 12.50 -7.76
CA TRP A 200 -9.05 11.13 -8.15
C TRP A 200 -10.40 10.67 -7.63
N ARG A 201 -10.72 11.01 -6.37
CA ARG A 201 -11.98 10.68 -5.70
C ARG A 201 -12.57 11.94 -5.05
N PRO A 202 -13.19 12.83 -5.85
CA PRO A 202 -13.80 14.02 -5.31
C PRO A 202 -14.97 13.69 -4.39
N ALA A 203 -15.21 14.57 -3.41
CA ALA A 203 -16.40 14.50 -2.59
C ALA A 203 -17.64 14.62 -3.50
N ASN A 204 -18.69 13.86 -3.19
CA ASN A 204 -19.97 13.89 -3.91
C ASN A 204 -19.86 13.56 -5.42
N GLU A 205 -19.08 12.54 -5.78
CA GLU A 205 -18.97 12.01 -7.16
C GLU A 205 -20.35 11.84 -7.85
N THR A 206 -21.38 11.44 -7.09
CA THR A 206 -22.76 11.30 -7.59
C THR A 206 -23.38 12.59 -8.12
N TYR A 207 -23.05 13.73 -7.51
CA TYR A 207 -23.54 15.06 -7.86
C TYR A 207 -22.64 15.77 -8.88
N LEU A 208 -21.38 15.35 -9.00
CA LEU A 208 -20.45 15.92 -9.96
C LEU A 208 -20.53 15.20 -11.32
N PHE A 209 -20.55 13.87 -11.32
CA PHE A 209 -20.40 13.08 -12.55
C PHE A 209 -21.54 12.11 -12.85
N LEU A 210 -22.25 11.62 -11.82
CA LEU A 210 -23.24 10.55 -12.00
C LEU A 210 -24.67 11.10 -12.11
N PHE A 211 -25.65 10.32 -11.69
CA PHE A 211 -27.08 10.53 -11.96
C PHE A 211 -27.69 11.80 -11.32
N ARG A 212 -27.00 12.47 -10.37
CA ARG A 212 -27.43 13.74 -9.77
C ARG A 212 -26.66 14.97 -10.31
N LYS A 213 -25.93 14.82 -11.42
CA LYS A 213 -25.13 15.90 -12.02
C LYS A 213 -25.91 17.15 -12.45
N HIS A 214 -27.23 17.07 -12.60
CA HIS A 214 -28.04 18.25 -12.91
C HIS A 214 -28.09 19.26 -11.75
N GLU A 215 -27.78 18.83 -10.51
CA GLU A 215 -27.77 19.69 -9.33
C GLU A 215 -26.45 20.46 -9.15
N GLN A 216 -25.31 19.79 -9.39
CA GLN A 216 -23.98 20.36 -9.10
C GLN A 216 -22.91 20.04 -10.15
N GLY A 217 -23.29 19.47 -11.30
CA GLY A 217 -22.34 19.05 -12.35
C GLY A 217 -21.55 20.20 -12.97
N GLN A 218 -22.01 21.45 -12.84
CA GLN A 218 -21.22 22.62 -13.24
C GLN A 218 -19.91 22.75 -12.43
N ASN A 219 -19.86 22.22 -11.21
CA ASN A 219 -18.68 22.24 -10.35
C ASN A 219 -17.65 21.15 -10.73
N ALA A 220 -18.01 20.20 -11.61
CA ALA A 220 -17.06 19.20 -12.10
C ALA A 220 -15.84 19.82 -12.81
N LYS A 221 -15.98 21.07 -13.31
CA LYS A 221 -14.88 21.87 -13.88
C LYS A 221 -13.76 22.17 -12.87
N GLU A 222 -14.03 22.09 -11.57
CA GLU A 222 -13.05 22.30 -10.52
C GLU A 222 -12.13 21.08 -10.37
N ILE A 223 -12.55 19.90 -10.81
CA ILE A 223 -11.75 18.68 -10.66
C ILE A 223 -10.43 18.78 -11.44
N PRO A 224 -10.40 19.17 -12.73
CA PRO A 224 -9.13 19.43 -13.42
C PRO A 224 -8.29 20.57 -12.82
N MET A 225 -8.87 21.48 -12.01
CA MET A 225 -8.11 22.58 -11.39
C MET A 225 -7.13 22.11 -10.31
N PHE A 226 -7.22 20.87 -9.84
CA PHE A 226 -6.19 20.26 -8.99
C PHE A 226 -4.92 19.91 -9.76
N ASP A 227 -5.00 19.65 -11.08
CA ASP A 227 -3.86 19.23 -11.90
C ASP A 227 -2.67 20.22 -11.84
N PRO A 228 -2.85 21.56 -12.01
CA PRO A 228 -1.74 22.50 -11.85
C PRO A 228 -1.21 22.59 -10.41
N LEU A 229 -2.04 22.35 -9.39
CA LEU A 229 -1.60 22.34 -7.99
C LEU A 229 -0.74 21.12 -7.68
N ILE A 230 -1.14 19.96 -8.21
CA ILE A 230 -0.39 18.71 -8.12
C ILE A 230 0.95 18.88 -8.84
N ALA A 231 0.96 19.41 -10.07
CA ALA A 231 2.19 19.64 -10.82
C ALA A 231 3.16 20.58 -10.08
N SER A 232 2.65 21.67 -9.49
CA SER A 232 3.46 22.59 -8.69
C SER A 232 4.05 21.92 -7.44
N ASP A 233 3.31 21.03 -6.78
CA ASP A 233 3.84 20.27 -5.65
C ASP A 233 4.88 19.23 -6.06
N GLU A 234 4.72 18.56 -7.21
CA GLU A 234 5.72 17.64 -7.75
C GLU A 234 7.05 18.38 -8.03
N GLU A 235 6.99 19.55 -8.65
CA GLU A 235 8.18 20.40 -8.88
C GLU A 235 8.85 20.78 -7.55
N ARG A 236 8.07 21.17 -6.54
CA ARG A 236 8.60 21.48 -5.20
C ARG A 236 9.26 20.26 -4.56
N ILE A 237 8.61 19.09 -4.63
CA ILE A 237 9.12 17.83 -4.10
C ILE A 237 10.48 17.50 -4.75
N ASP A 238 10.59 17.66 -6.06
CA ASP A 238 11.85 17.40 -6.78
C ASP A 238 12.98 18.34 -6.36
N LEU A 239 12.68 19.64 -6.19
CA LEU A 239 13.66 20.61 -5.69
C LEU A 239 14.13 20.29 -4.26
N LEU A 240 13.20 20.01 -3.35
CA LEU A 240 13.52 19.66 -1.95
C LEU A 240 14.33 18.38 -1.87
N LYS A 241 13.92 17.35 -2.62
CA LYS A 241 14.64 16.08 -2.74
C LYS A 241 16.07 16.30 -3.23
N ALA A 242 16.25 17.04 -4.34
CA ALA A 242 17.57 17.32 -4.88
C ALA A 242 18.47 18.05 -3.87
N ALA A 243 17.93 19.06 -3.18
CA ALA A 243 18.68 19.81 -2.16
C ALA A 243 19.16 18.92 -0.99
N ILE A 244 18.30 18.01 -0.51
CA ILE A 244 18.67 17.05 0.55
C ILE A 244 19.82 16.16 0.08
N PHE A 245 19.70 15.53 -1.10
CA PHE A 245 20.73 14.63 -1.60
C PHE A 245 22.05 15.34 -1.93
N GLU A 246 22.03 16.57 -2.44
CA GLU A 246 23.24 17.36 -2.65
C GLU A 246 23.93 17.73 -1.33
N ASN A 247 23.17 18.00 -0.27
CA ASN A 247 23.74 18.27 1.05
C ASN A 247 24.35 17.01 1.68
N LEU A 248 23.78 15.83 1.45
CA LEU A 248 24.34 14.57 1.93
C LEU A 248 25.70 14.25 1.27
N LYS A 249 25.87 14.55 -0.02
CA LYS A 249 27.15 14.34 -0.73
C LYS A 249 28.30 15.23 -0.22
N LYS A 250 27.98 16.35 0.44
CA LYS A 250 28.96 17.32 0.96
C LYS A 250 29.45 16.98 2.37
N ARG A 251 28.79 16.03 3.05
CA ARG A 251 29.15 15.53 4.38
C ARG A 251 30.10 14.35 4.26
#